data_AF-A0A0A9IIM4-F1
#
_entry.id   AF-A0A0A9IIM4-F1
#
_cell.length_a   1.000
_cell.length_b   1.000
_cell.length_c   1.000
_cell.angle_alpha   90.00
_cell.angle_beta   90.00
_cell.angle_gamma   90.00
#
_symmetry.space_group_name_H-M   'P 1'
#
loop_
_entity.id
_entity.type
_entity.pdbx_description
1 polymer ?
#
loop_
_entity_poly.entity_id
_entity_poly.type
_entity_poly.pdbx_seq_one_letter_code
_entity_poly.pdbx_strand_id
1 'polypeptide(L)'
;MAAVVDQELQIWVRGEARWSDRGWLLEKCICMRKVLDTVPGLPRDRMQRGVCTWLSDMDYARTGKVFIRTWGYGRYLFHLETGKLESMMMEDGKEHGHPIWAYTLAWPPAFLTQEA
;
A
#
# COMPACT_ATOMS: atom_id res chain seq x y z
N MET A 1 -5.09 6.02 6.87
CA MET A 1 -5.10 5.85 5.41
C MET A 1 -3.74 5.34 4.97
N ALA A 2 -3.69 4.56 3.89
CA ALA A 2 -2.42 4.26 3.25
C ALA A 2 -2.52 4.34 1.74
N ALA A 3 -1.43 4.77 1.13
CA ALA A 3 -1.31 4.93 -0.31
C ALA A 3 0.10 4.54 -0.77
N VAL A 4 0.19 3.97 -1.97
CA VAL A 4 1.46 3.87 -2.69
C VAL A 4 1.50 5.02 -3.69
N VAL A 5 2.21 6.09 -3.34
CA VAL A 5 2.43 7.23 -4.22
C VAL A 5 3.87 7.15 -4.69
N ASP A 6 4.11 7.18 -5.99
CA ASP A 6 5.48 7.32 -6.50
C ASP A 6 6.46 6.19 -6.11
N GLN A 7 5.95 5.01 -5.75
CA GLN A 7 6.64 3.87 -5.12
C GLN A 7 7.03 4.09 -3.65
N GLU A 8 6.27 4.91 -2.94
CA GLU A 8 6.37 5.11 -1.50
C GLU A 8 5.06 4.69 -0.85
N LEU A 9 5.15 3.79 0.13
CA LEU A 9 4.03 3.44 0.98
C LEU A 9 3.98 4.43 2.13
N GLN A 10 2.95 5.26 2.15
CA GLN A 10 2.72 6.24 3.19
C GLN A 10 1.56 5.79 4.08
N ILE A 11 1.76 5.87 5.40
CA ILE A 11 0.75 5.56 6.42
C ILE A 11 0.41 6.85 7.14
N TRP A 12 -0.87 7.18 7.10
CA TRP A 12 -1.44 8.38 7.68
C TRP A 12 -2.40 8.00 8.79
N VAL A 13 -2.24 8.64 9.96
CA VAL A 13 -3.13 8.48 11.11
C VAL A 13 -3.87 9.77 11.40
N ARG A 14 -5.04 9.66 12.04
CA ARG A 14 -5.77 10.83 12.52
C ARG A 14 -5.02 11.44 13.69
N GLY A 15 -4.84 12.75 13.66
CA GLY A 15 -4.25 13.48 14.77
C GLY A 15 -4.23 14.99 14.53
N GLU A 16 -4.28 15.73 15.63
CA GLU A 16 -4.18 17.18 15.63
C GLU A 16 -2.74 17.57 15.96
N ALA A 17 -1.99 18.00 14.94
CA ALA A 17 -0.73 18.70 15.13
C ALA A 17 -0.69 19.93 14.23
N ARG A 18 0.19 20.89 14.56
CA ARG A 18 0.40 22.13 13.77
C ARG A 18 0.69 21.89 12.29
N TRP A 19 1.16 20.69 11.94
CA TRP A 19 1.54 20.29 10.58
C TRP A 19 0.65 19.17 10.02
N SER A 20 -0.53 18.94 10.63
CA SER A 20 -1.49 17.96 10.13
C SER A 20 -2.13 18.45 8.83
N ASP A 21 -2.16 17.58 7.82
CA ASP A 21 -2.91 17.83 6.60
C ASP A 21 -4.37 17.46 6.85
N ARG A 22 -5.22 18.46 7.12
CA ARG A 22 -6.65 18.28 7.40
C ARG A 22 -6.93 17.25 8.52
N GLY A 23 -6.08 17.26 9.55
CA GLY A 23 -6.18 16.32 10.69
C GLY A 23 -5.64 14.92 10.38
N TRP A 24 -4.82 14.76 9.34
CA TRP A 24 -4.02 13.57 9.07
C TRP A 24 -2.54 13.87 9.30
N LEU A 25 -1.87 12.93 9.96
CA LEU A 25 -0.44 12.97 10.23
C LEU A 25 0.23 11.80 9.52
N LEU A 26 1.31 12.08 8.80
CA LEU A 26 2.15 11.04 8.23
C LEU A 26 2.91 10.36 9.37
N GLU A 27 2.56 9.12 9.64
CA GLU A 27 3.19 8.32 10.69
C GLU A 27 4.41 7.56 10.17
N LYS A 28 4.29 6.96 8.97
CA LYS A 28 5.38 6.21 8.34
C LYS A 28 5.42 6.48 6.83
N CYS A 29 6.61 6.61 6.29
CA CYS A 29 6.86 6.61 4.85
C CYS A 29 7.92 5.56 4.54
N ILE A 30 7.62 4.65 3.61
CA ILE A 30 8.45 3.50 3.29
C ILE A 30 8.72 3.48 1.79
N CYS A 31 10.00 3.48 1.42
CA CYS A 31 10.42 3.37 0.02
C CYS A 31 10.16 1.95 -0.50
N MET A 32 9.04 1.75 -1.20
CA MET A 32 8.66 0.47 -1.78
C MET A 32 9.58 0.04 -2.92
N ARG A 33 10.33 0.95 -3.53
CA ARG A 33 11.27 0.61 -4.61
C ARG A 33 12.26 -0.48 -4.18
N LYS A 34 12.94 -0.26 -3.05
CA LYS A 34 13.94 -1.21 -2.52
C LYS A 34 13.31 -2.53 -2.11
N VAL A 35 12.10 -2.47 -1.56
CA VAL A 35 11.34 -3.66 -1.14
C VAL A 35 10.96 -4.50 -2.36
N LEU A 36 10.43 -3.86 -3.40
CA LEU A 36 10.00 -4.52 -4.64
C LEU A 36 11.19 -4.98 -5.50
N ASP A 37 12.38 -4.38 -5.37
CA ASP A 37 13.61 -4.87 -6.01
C ASP A 37 14.02 -6.26 -5.53
N THR A 38 13.54 -6.71 -4.37
CA THR A 38 13.77 -8.08 -3.88
C THR A 38 12.90 -9.12 -4.58
N VAL A 39 11.87 -8.70 -5.34
CA VAL A 39 10.98 -9.58 -6.07
C VAL A 39 11.65 -10.06 -7.37
N PRO A 40 11.89 -11.37 -7.54
CA PRO A 40 12.49 -11.89 -8.76
C PRO A 40 11.62 -11.62 -10.00
N GLY A 41 12.24 -11.10 -11.06
CA GLY A 41 11.57 -10.87 -12.35
C GLY A 41 10.71 -9.61 -12.43
N LEU A 42 10.46 -8.90 -11.32
CA LEU A 42 9.67 -7.68 -11.35
C LEU A 42 10.42 -6.55 -12.08
N PRO A 43 9.80 -5.86 -13.06
CA PRO A 43 10.48 -4.83 -13.84
C PRO A 43 10.99 -3.73 -12.92
N ARG A 44 12.20 -3.20 -13.15
CA ARG A 44 12.75 -2.10 -12.34
C ARG A 44 12.26 -0.72 -12.78
N ASP A 45 11.64 -0.67 -13.95
CA ASP A 45 11.08 0.56 -14.49
C ASP A 45 9.92 1.10 -13.63
N ARG A 46 9.94 2.40 -13.38
CA ARG A 46 8.98 3.06 -12.47
C ARG A 46 7.56 3.04 -13.02
N MET A 47 7.40 3.28 -14.33
CA MET A 47 6.10 3.28 -14.99
C MET A 47 5.49 1.89 -14.98
N GLN A 48 6.26 0.87 -15.37
CA GLN A 48 5.76 -0.50 -15.40
C GLN A 48 5.35 -1.01 -14.00
N ARG A 49 6.13 -0.69 -12.95
CA ARG A 49 5.74 -1.01 -11.57
C ARG A 49 4.49 -0.27 -11.12
N GLY A 50 4.35 1.01 -11.47
CA GLY A 50 3.15 1.79 -11.13
C GLY A 50 1.88 1.18 -11.72
N VAL A 51 1.95 0.62 -12.93
CA VAL A 51 0.81 -0.03 -13.59
C VAL A 51 0.55 -1.44 -13.04
N CYS A 52 1.60 -2.16 -12.64
CA CYS A 52 1.49 -3.55 -12.23
C CYS A 52 1.33 -3.75 -10.72
N THR A 53 1.63 -2.77 -9.86
CA THR A 53 1.61 -2.94 -8.39
C THR A 53 0.53 -2.08 -7.75
N TRP A 54 -0.36 -2.69 -6.96
CA TRP A 54 -1.36 -1.98 -6.16
C TRP A 54 -1.52 -2.58 -4.77
N LEU A 55 -2.04 -1.77 -3.84
CA LEU A 55 -2.45 -2.24 -2.52
C LEU A 55 -3.79 -2.94 -2.64
N SER A 56 -3.92 -4.14 -2.06
CA SER A 56 -5.20 -4.83 -2.00
C SER A 56 -5.88 -4.70 -0.65
N ASP A 57 -5.11 -4.68 0.44
CA ASP A 57 -5.65 -4.62 1.80
C ASP A 57 -4.55 -4.19 2.80
N MET A 58 -4.95 -3.64 3.93
CA MET A 58 -4.05 -3.26 5.02
C MET A 58 -4.73 -3.45 6.37
N ASP A 59 -4.10 -4.22 7.24
CA ASP A 59 -4.50 -4.35 8.64
C ASP A 59 -3.43 -3.74 9.53
N TYR A 60 -3.38 -2.40 9.52
CA TYR A 60 -2.42 -1.65 10.33
C TYR A 60 -2.66 -1.84 11.83
N ALA A 61 -3.93 -1.79 12.25
CA ALA A 61 -4.31 -1.71 13.65
C ALA A 61 -4.11 -3.02 14.42
N ARG A 62 -4.20 -4.19 13.77
CA ARG A 62 -4.04 -5.48 14.46
C ARG A 62 -2.72 -6.17 14.17
N THR A 63 -2.27 -6.18 12.92
CA THR A 63 -1.12 -7.00 12.52
C THR A 63 0.05 -6.20 11.98
N GLY A 64 -0.14 -4.93 11.62
CA GLY A 64 0.90 -4.11 10.99
C GLY A 64 1.31 -4.66 9.63
N LYS A 65 0.39 -5.31 8.91
CA LYS A 65 0.69 -5.96 7.62
C LYS A 65 -0.05 -5.32 6.47
N VAL A 66 0.62 -5.28 5.32
CA VAL A 66 0.11 -4.69 4.08
C VAL A 66 0.14 -5.72 2.98
N PHE A 67 -1.00 -5.93 2.34
CA PHE A 67 -1.12 -6.84 1.22
C PHE A 67 -0.92 -6.08 -0.08
N ILE A 68 0.10 -6.49 -0.83
CA ILE A 68 0.49 -5.90 -2.09
C ILE A 68 0.23 -6.93 -3.18
N ARG A 69 -0.47 -6.53 -4.23
CA ARG A 69 -0.67 -7.36 -5.42
C ARG A 69 0.15 -6.81 -6.55
N THR A 70 0.73 -7.72 -7.31
CA THR A 70 1.53 -7.37 -8.48
C THR A 70 1.13 -8.23 -9.66
N TRP A 71 0.51 -7.61 -10.67
CA TRP A 71 -0.01 -8.31 -11.85
C TRP A 71 1.06 -9.19 -12.50
N GLY A 72 0.81 -10.49 -12.60
CA GLY A 72 1.73 -11.46 -13.19
C GLY A 72 2.93 -11.84 -12.33
N TYR A 73 3.07 -11.26 -11.13
CA TYR A 73 4.16 -11.55 -10.18
C TYR A 73 3.67 -12.10 -8.84
N GLY A 74 2.37 -12.03 -8.55
CA GLY A 74 1.77 -12.68 -7.38
C GLY A 74 1.37 -11.69 -6.29
N ARG A 75 1.10 -12.23 -5.11
CA ARG A 75 0.65 -11.49 -3.93
C ARG A 75 1.71 -11.53 -2.85
N TYR A 76 1.92 -10.41 -2.21
CA TYR A 76 2.94 -10.23 -1.18
C TYR A 76 2.35 -9.67 0.10
N LEU A 77 2.95 -10.09 1.21
CA LEU A 77 2.67 -9.62 2.55
C LEU A 77 3.87 -8.81 3.03
N PHE A 78 3.67 -7.52 3.24
CA PHE A 78 4.69 -6.62 3.74
C PHE A 78 4.47 -6.35 5.23
N HIS A 79 5.48 -6.65 6.04
CA HIS A 79 5.47 -6.44 7.49
C HIS A 79 6.04 -5.06 7.80
N LEU A 80 5.23 -4.17 8.36
CA LEU A 80 5.61 -2.77 8.59
C LEU A 80 6.63 -2.58 9.71
N GLU A 81 6.70 -3.52 10.64
CA GLU A 81 7.67 -3.46 11.75
C GLU A 81 9.06 -3.92 11.31
N THR A 82 9.12 -5.03 10.56
CA THR A 82 10.38 -5.66 10.16
C THR A 82 10.88 -5.18 8.80
N GLY A 83 10.01 -4.55 8.00
CA GLY A 83 10.31 -4.20 6.61
C GLY A 83 10.45 -5.42 5.69
N LYS A 84 10.02 -6.60 6.15
CA LYS A 84 10.13 -7.85 5.39
C LYS A 84 8.96 -8.00 4.41
N LEU A 85 9.29 -8.40 3.18
CA LEU A 85 8.31 -8.81 2.18
C LEU A 85 8.27 -10.34 2.10
N GLU A 86 7.08 -10.92 2.23
CA GLU A 86 6.87 -12.36 2.11
C GLU A 86 5.96 -12.65 0.92
N SER A 87 6.36 -13.59 0.06
CA SER A 87 5.52 -14.04 -1.04
C SER A 87 4.41 -14.93 -0.49
N MET A 88 3.16 -14.63 -0.84
CA MET A 88 2.06 -15.55 -0.64
C MET A 88 2.08 -16.56 -1.79
N MET A 89 2.17 -17.85 -1.46
CA MET A 89 2.19 -18.89 -2.48
C MET A 89 0.83 -18.97 -3.16
N MET A 90 0.84 -18.90 -4.49
CA MET A 90 -0.33 -19.12 -5.34
C MET A 90 -0.05 -20.33 -6.22
N GLU A 91 -1.09 -21.00 -6.72
CA GLU A 91 -0.95 -22.28 -7.43
C GLU A 91 0.03 -22.22 -8.61
N ASP A 92 0.06 -21.09 -9.34
CA ASP A 92 0.99 -20.81 -10.44
C ASP A 92 2.04 -19.72 -10.11
N GLY A 93 2.02 -19.22 -8.86
CA GLY A 93 2.86 -18.12 -8.40
C GLY A 93 2.54 -16.75 -9.02
N LYS A 94 1.43 -16.59 -9.75
CA LYS A 94 1.10 -15.37 -10.50
C LYS A 94 -0.25 -14.79 -10.09
N GLU A 95 -0.31 -13.47 -9.95
CA GLU A 95 -1.59 -12.78 -9.76
C GLU A 95 -2.22 -12.47 -11.12
N HIS A 96 -3.36 -13.11 -11.37
CA HIS A 96 -4.20 -12.89 -12.54
C HIS A 96 -5.47 -12.14 -12.12
N GLY A 97 -5.72 -10.96 -12.70
CA GLY A 97 -6.92 -10.17 -12.40
C GLY A 97 -6.65 -8.67 -12.40
N HIS A 98 -7.58 -7.87 -12.97
CA HIS A 98 -7.29 -6.47 -13.32
C HIS A 98 -6.77 -5.68 -12.13
N PRO A 99 -5.78 -4.78 -12.32
CA PRO A 99 -5.41 -3.85 -11.28
C PRO A 99 -6.67 -3.15 -10.82
N ILE A 100 -7.17 -3.53 -9.65
CA ILE A 100 -8.12 -2.72 -8.91
C ILE A 100 -7.22 -1.67 -8.30
N TRP A 101 -7.00 -0.60 -9.05
CA TRP A 101 -6.46 0.62 -8.52
C TRP A 101 -7.38 0.97 -7.35
N ALA A 102 -6.87 0.84 -6.13
CA ALA A 102 -7.53 1.38 -4.96
C ALA A 102 -7.48 2.91 -5.11
N TYR A 103 -8.30 3.43 -6.02
CA TYR A 103 -8.75 4.80 -5.99
C TYR A 103 -9.52 4.89 -4.69
N THR A 104 -8.81 5.32 -3.65
CA THR A 104 -9.37 5.68 -2.36
C THR A 104 -10.21 4.58 -1.69
N LEU A 105 -9.61 3.85 -0.74
CA LEU A 105 -10.32 3.62 0.52
C LEU A 105 -10.29 4.94 1.33
N ALA A 106 -10.87 5.99 0.73
CA ALA A 106 -11.41 7.12 1.46
C ALA A 106 -12.91 6.84 1.60
N TRP A 107 -13.25 5.85 2.42
CA TRP A 107 -14.57 5.85 3.06
C TRP A 107 -14.65 7.12 3.92
N PRO A 108 -15.76 7.86 3.90
CA PRO A 108 -15.72 9.31 3.76
C PRO A 108 -15.00 9.99 4.93
N PRO A 109 -14.37 11.14 4.65
CA PRO A 109 -13.87 11.99 5.71
C PRO A 109 -15.00 12.34 6.69
N ALA A 110 -14.72 12.31 7.98
CA ALA A 110 -15.64 12.79 9.01
C ALA A 110 -16.15 14.23 8.80
N PHE A 111 -15.55 15.02 7.89
CA PHE A 111 -16.07 16.33 7.47
C PHE A 111 -17.22 16.28 6.44
N LEU A 112 -17.49 15.11 5.83
CA LEU A 112 -18.72 14.86 5.06
C LEU A 112 -19.83 14.24 5.91
N THR A 113 -19.56 13.98 7.19
CA THR A 113 -20.55 13.74 8.23
C THR A 113 -20.46 14.86 9.26
N GLN A 114 -20.76 16.10 8.82
CA GLN A 114 -21.32 17.08 9.73
C GLN A 114 -22.76 17.37 9.33
N GLU A 115 -23.61 16.90 10.24
CA GLU A 115 -25.05 17.03 10.48
C GLU A 115 -25.85 18.05 9.65
N ALA A 116 -26.94 17.53 9.06
CA ALA A 116 -28.28 18.08 9.20
C ALA A 116 -29.27 16.92 9.40
#